data_AF-A0A945ZTX3-F1
#
_entry.id   AF-A0A945ZTX3-F1
#
_cell.length_a   1.000
_cell.length_b   1.000
_cell.length_c   1.000
_cell.angle_alpha   90.00
_cell.angle_beta   90.00
_cell.angle_gamma   90.00
#
_symmetry.space_group_name_H-M   'P 1'
#
loop_
_entity.id
_entity.type
_entity.pdbx_description
1 polymer ?
#
loop_
_entity_poly.entity_id
_entity_poly.type
_entity_poly.pdbx_seq_one_letter_code
_entity_poly.pdbx_strand_id
1 'polypeptide(L)'
;NIPITKIKKSNILRYDLSKYNTIIMVNGRYDFDSKSIEKIKNWVENGGKLIGYRNSINWLTKNSFIKLELNQNKASTRGLKYKDKSNHYGAQLTSGAIFKVELDRSHPINYGYYNNNLSVFRNTNIYIKNDSIGYNNPIKYSNKPLISGYISKENLKSIENSRPFAAYNLKKGKVLVFTDNTNFRAFWYGTNKLLMNAIFFSNLM
;
A
#
# COMPACT_ATOMS: atom_id res chain seq x y z
N ASN A 1 -19.19 -5.96 17.66
CA ASN A 1 -17.75 -6.20 17.89
C ASN A 1 -17.13 -6.88 16.69
N ILE A 2 -16.00 -6.37 16.19
CA ILE A 2 -15.21 -7.01 15.12
C ILE A 2 -14.07 -7.75 15.83
N PRO A 3 -14.04 -9.10 15.83
CA PRO A 3 -12.98 -9.84 16.50
C PRO A 3 -11.64 -9.61 15.79
N ILE A 4 -10.59 -9.35 16.57
CA ILE A 4 -9.23 -9.11 16.06
C ILE A 4 -8.29 -10.12 16.72
N THR A 5 -7.51 -10.81 15.88
CA THR A 5 -6.46 -11.72 16.33
C THR A 5 -5.12 -11.26 15.80
N LYS A 6 -4.11 -11.18 16.67
CA LYS A 6 -2.72 -10.91 16.27
C LYS A 6 -2.01 -12.24 16.00
N ILE A 7 -1.56 -12.44 14.77
CA ILE A 7 -0.80 -13.63 14.37
C ILE A 7 0.67 -13.25 14.23
N LYS A 8 1.55 -13.97 14.95
CA LYS A 8 3.00 -13.86 14.72
C LYS A 8 3.34 -14.53 13.39
N LYS A 9 4.12 -13.85 12.54
CA LYS A 9 4.54 -14.38 11.23
C LYS A 9 5.14 -15.79 11.31
N SER A 10 5.99 -16.05 12.30
CA SER A 10 6.66 -17.34 12.51
C SER A 10 5.69 -18.52 12.70
N ASN A 11 4.44 -18.25 13.06
CA ASN A 11 3.47 -19.26 13.42
C ASN A 11 2.35 -19.41 12.38
N ILE A 12 2.42 -18.72 11.23
CA ILE A 12 1.33 -18.70 10.24
C ILE A 12 0.90 -20.11 9.78
N LEU A 13 1.86 -21.04 9.68
CA LEU A 13 1.60 -22.44 9.33
C LEU A 13 0.76 -23.18 10.39
N ARG A 14 0.83 -22.79 11.66
CA ARG A 14 0.11 -23.45 12.75
C ARG A 14 -1.34 -22.99 12.88
N TYR A 15 -1.67 -21.79 12.39
CA TYR A 15 -3.02 -21.25 12.47
C TYR A 15 -3.89 -21.76 11.33
N ASP A 16 -5.10 -22.21 11.65
CA ASP A 16 -6.13 -22.47 10.65
C ASP A 16 -6.63 -21.14 10.07
N LEU A 17 -6.28 -20.86 8.81
CA LEU A 17 -6.64 -19.60 8.15
C LEU A 17 -8.12 -19.54 7.79
N SER A 18 -8.82 -20.68 7.70
CA SER A 18 -10.24 -20.72 7.34
C SER A 18 -11.15 -20.00 8.34
N LYS A 19 -10.68 -19.84 9.58
CA LYS A 19 -11.35 -19.09 10.65
C LYS A 19 -11.32 -17.57 10.45
N TYR A 20 -10.56 -17.07 9.47
CA TYR A 20 -10.41 -15.65 9.20
C TYR A 20 -10.92 -15.31 7.80
N ASN A 21 -11.63 -14.18 7.71
CA ASN A 21 -12.09 -13.63 6.43
C ASN A 21 -11.09 -12.66 5.80
N THR A 22 -10.29 -11.99 6.64
CA THR A 22 -9.39 -10.90 6.23
C THR A 22 -8.09 -11.00 7.03
N ILE A 23 -6.97 -10.94 6.32
CA ILE A 23 -5.64 -10.85 6.91
C ILE A 23 -5.03 -9.51 6.50
N ILE A 24 -4.56 -8.75 7.49
CA ILE A 24 -3.88 -7.48 7.27
C ILE A 24 -2.38 -7.70 7.48
N MET A 25 -1.62 -7.62 6.40
CA MET A 25 -0.16 -7.60 6.42
C MET A 25 0.32 -6.18 6.68
N VAL A 26 0.73 -5.92 7.92
CA VAL A 26 1.33 -4.63 8.31
C VAL A 26 2.69 -4.41 7.63
N ASN A 27 3.21 -3.20 7.75
CA ASN A 27 4.55 -2.88 7.28
C ASN A 27 5.60 -3.80 7.92
N GLY A 28 6.44 -4.43 7.09
CA GLY A 28 7.52 -5.28 7.58
C GLY A 28 8.20 -6.06 6.47
N ARG A 29 9.24 -6.80 6.85
CA ARG A 29 9.90 -7.78 6.01
C ARG A 29 9.32 -9.17 6.29
N TYR A 30 8.86 -9.81 5.23
CA TYR A 30 8.30 -11.16 5.26
C TYR A 30 9.27 -12.13 4.60
N ASP A 31 9.58 -13.20 5.33
CA ASP A 31 10.59 -14.23 5.07
C ASP A 31 9.95 -15.62 5.18
N PHE A 32 8.69 -15.72 4.77
CA PHE A 32 7.93 -16.95 4.73
C PHE A 32 8.59 -18.00 3.81
N ASP A 33 8.59 -19.25 4.26
CA ASP A 33 8.98 -20.40 3.45
C ASP A 33 7.92 -20.72 2.39
N SER A 34 8.24 -21.62 1.46
CA SER A 34 7.34 -22.01 0.37
C SER A 34 5.99 -22.53 0.88
N LYS A 35 5.99 -23.32 1.95
CA LYS A 35 4.77 -23.85 2.57
C LYS A 35 3.88 -22.74 3.11
N SER A 36 4.46 -21.75 3.80
CA SER A 36 3.71 -20.60 4.31
C SER A 36 3.14 -19.75 3.18
N ILE A 37 3.94 -19.51 2.13
CA ILE A 37 3.50 -18.78 0.94
C ILE A 37 2.30 -19.48 0.29
N GLU A 38 2.42 -20.78 0.04
CA GLU A 38 1.37 -21.60 -0.57
C GLU A 38 0.11 -21.61 0.28
N LYS A 39 0.25 -21.79 1.60
CA LYS A 39 -0.89 -21.75 2.53
C LYS A 39 -1.66 -20.43 2.46
N ILE A 40 -0.94 -19.30 2.48
CA ILE A 40 -1.56 -17.96 2.38
C ILE A 40 -2.21 -17.81 1.00
N LYS A 41 -1.53 -18.24 -0.06
CA LYS A 41 -2.03 -18.13 -1.44
C LYS A 41 -3.30 -18.94 -1.64
N ASN A 42 -3.31 -20.21 -1.22
CA ASN A 42 -4.48 -21.08 -1.26
C ASN A 42 -5.65 -20.49 -0.45
N TRP A 43 -5.38 -19.89 0.70
CA TRP A 43 -6.41 -19.23 1.50
C TRP A 43 -7.04 -18.03 0.77
N VAL A 44 -6.22 -17.16 0.16
CA VAL A 44 -6.73 -16.04 -0.66
C VAL A 44 -7.51 -16.58 -1.86
N GLU A 45 -6.95 -17.55 -2.59
CA GLU A 45 -7.59 -18.14 -3.76
C GLU A 45 -8.98 -18.74 -3.46
N ASN A 46 -9.20 -19.19 -2.23
CA ASN A 46 -10.46 -19.72 -1.71
C ASN A 46 -11.42 -18.66 -1.13
N GLY A 47 -11.17 -17.36 -1.37
CA GLY A 47 -12.06 -16.27 -0.95
C GLY A 47 -11.53 -15.41 0.20
N GLY A 48 -10.33 -15.69 0.71
CA GLY A 48 -9.67 -14.85 1.70
C GLY A 48 -9.35 -13.45 1.15
N LYS A 49 -9.36 -12.45 2.04
CA LYS A 49 -9.02 -11.06 1.72
C LYS A 49 -7.66 -10.69 2.32
N LEU A 50 -6.68 -10.38 1.48
CA LEU A 50 -5.35 -10.00 1.93
C LEU A 50 -5.13 -8.50 1.73
N ILE A 51 -4.93 -7.76 2.81
CA ILE A 51 -4.67 -6.31 2.78
C ILE A 51 -3.20 -6.07 3.15
N GLY A 52 -2.41 -5.56 2.22
CA GLY A 52 -1.00 -5.23 2.42
C GLY A 52 -0.74 -3.75 2.67
N TYR A 53 0.15 -3.44 3.60
CA TYR A 53 0.64 -2.09 3.85
C TYR A 53 2.14 -1.96 3.59
N ARG A 54 2.52 -0.87 2.91
CA ARG A 54 3.90 -0.41 2.77
C ARG A 54 4.81 -1.54 2.24
N ASN A 55 5.87 -1.91 2.97
CA ASN A 55 6.87 -2.88 2.50
C ASN A 55 6.31 -4.29 2.25
N SER A 56 5.11 -4.62 2.74
CA SER A 56 4.47 -5.89 2.37
C SER A 56 4.18 -5.97 0.87
N ILE A 57 4.01 -4.83 0.19
CA ILE A 57 3.77 -4.76 -1.26
C ILE A 57 4.89 -5.45 -2.03
N ASN A 58 6.15 -5.16 -1.68
CA ASN A 58 7.30 -5.77 -2.33
C ASN A 58 7.27 -7.30 -2.22
N TRP A 59 6.86 -7.83 -1.05
CA TRP A 59 6.72 -9.26 -0.84
C TRP A 59 5.54 -9.86 -1.62
N LEU A 60 4.40 -9.18 -1.65
CA LEU A 60 3.21 -9.62 -2.39
C LEU A 60 3.48 -9.66 -3.89
N THR A 61 4.16 -8.65 -4.43
CA THR A 61 4.55 -8.61 -5.85
C THR A 61 5.60 -9.67 -6.17
N LYS A 62 6.63 -9.84 -5.32
CA LYS A 62 7.66 -10.86 -5.52
C LYS A 62 7.11 -12.28 -5.57
N ASN A 63 6.09 -12.58 -4.76
CA ASN A 63 5.48 -13.92 -4.67
C ASN A 63 4.21 -14.07 -5.52
N SER A 64 3.98 -13.17 -6.48
CA SER A 64 2.88 -13.25 -7.44
C SER A 64 1.49 -13.34 -6.81
N PHE A 65 1.27 -12.61 -5.71
CA PHE A 65 -0.08 -12.33 -5.17
C PHE A 65 -0.76 -11.20 -5.93
N ILE A 66 0.03 -10.25 -6.43
CA ILE A 66 -0.43 -9.05 -7.14
C ILE A 66 0.63 -8.62 -8.14
N LYS A 67 0.22 -8.26 -9.37
CA LYS A 67 1.14 -7.77 -10.41
C LYS A 67 1.08 -6.24 -10.42
N LEU A 68 2.15 -5.60 -9.96
CA LEU A 68 2.27 -4.14 -9.88
C LEU A 68 3.59 -3.69 -10.48
N GLU A 69 3.57 -2.57 -11.18
CA GLU A 69 4.77 -1.81 -11.53
C GLU A 69 5.01 -0.74 -10.47
N LEU A 70 6.22 -0.70 -9.92
CA LEU A 70 6.63 0.32 -8.97
C LEU A 70 7.56 1.32 -9.66
N ASN A 71 7.29 2.62 -9.49
CA ASN A 71 8.21 3.65 -9.95
C ASN A 71 9.49 3.56 -9.13
N GLN A 72 10.64 3.45 -9.81
CA GLN A 72 11.94 3.42 -9.18
C GLN A 72 12.55 4.82 -9.15
N ASN A 73 12.92 5.28 -7.95
CA ASN A 73 13.82 6.41 -7.80
C ASN A 73 15.27 5.92 -7.86
N LYS A 74 16.05 6.48 -8.78
CA LYS A 74 17.51 6.36 -8.79
C LYS A 74 18.12 7.75 -8.68
N ALA A 75 18.37 8.19 -7.45
CA ALA A 75 19.08 9.43 -7.20
C ALA A 75 20.51 9.33 -7.73
N SER A 76 20.91 10.29 -8.55
CA SER A 76 22.25 10.32 -9.14
C SER A 76 23.28 10.61 -8.05
N THR A 77 24.35 9.83 -8.05
CA THR A 77 25.53 10.06 -7.20
C THR A 77 26.67 10.75 -7.96
N ARG A 78 26.45 11.14 -9.21
CA ARG A 78 27.46 11.79 -10.06
C ARG A 78 27.94 13.08 -9.40
N GLY A 79 29.25 13.20 -9.21
CA GLY A 79 29.88 14.39 -8.61
C GLY A 79 29.85 14.44 -7.07
N LEU A 80 29.25 13.45 -6.40
CA LEU A 80 29.26 13.36 -4.94
C LEU A 80 30.54 12.71 -4.43
N LYS A 81 31.07 13.23 -3.32
CA LYS A 81 32.17 12.60 -2.57
C LYS A 81 31.61 11.69 -1.47
N TYR A 82 32.44 10.81 -0.93
CA TYR A 82 32.02 9.89 0.14
C TYR A 82 31.40 10.62 1.35
N LYS A 83 31.94 11.80 1.72
CA LYS A 83 31.39 12.63 2.80
C LYS A 83 29.93 13.04 2.59
N ASP A 84 29.48 13.13 1.34
CA ASP A 84 28.12 13.56 0.98
C ASP A 84 27.12 12.39 1.04
N LYS A 85 27.62 11.14 1.15
CA LYS A 85 26.83 9.90 1.07
C LYS A 85 25.67 9.88 2.06
N SER A 86 25.93 10.22 3.33
CA SER A 86 24.91 10.19 4.39
C SER A 86 23.80 11.19 4.10
N ASN A 87 24.16 12.44 3.83
CA ASN A 87 23.20 13.50 3.53
C ASN A 87 22.42 13.21 2.24
N HIS A 88 23.09 12.70 1.21
CA HIS A 88 22.45 12.32 -0.04
C HIS A 88 21.36 11.27 0.17
N TYR A 89 21.68 10.14 0.83
CA TYR A 89 20.66 9.09 1.05
C TYR A 89 19.61 9.50 2.07
N GLY A 90 19.98 10.27 3.10
CA GLY A 90 19.02 10.82 4.06
C GLY A 90 17.99 11.74 3.39
N ALA A 91 18.45 12.60 2.47
CA ALA A 91 17.59 13.48 1.67
C ALA A 91 16.66 12.72 0.72
N GLN A 92 16.90 11.43 0.43
CA GLN A 92 16.01 10.60 -0.37
C GLN A 92 14.91 9.93 0.46
N LEU A 93 14.89 10.06 1.78
CA LEU A 93 13.85 9.45 2.62
C LEU A 93 12.61 10.35 2.71
N THR A 94 11.45 9.82 2.31
CA THR A 94 10.17 10.45 2.64
C THR A 94 9.75 9.94 4.03
N SER A 95 10.10 10.67 5.09
CA SER A 95 9.86 10.25 6.48
C SER A 95 8.60 10.86 7.13
N GLY A 96 7.84 11.65 6.38
CA GLY A 96 6.63 12.31 6.86
C GLY A 96 6.29 13.52 6.02
N ALA A 97 5.32 13.39 5.13
CA ALA A 97 4.80 14.48 4.32
C ALA A 97 3.33 14.25 3.99
N ILE A 98 2.62 15.34 3.71
CA ILE A 98 1.19 15.34 3.40
C ILE A 98 1.04 15.54 1.90
N PHE A 99 0.28 14.65 1.28
CA PHE A 99 0.03 14.69 -0.15
C PHE A 99 -1.46 14.73 -0.45
N LYS A 100 -1.82 15.39 -1.56
CA LYS A 100 -3.16 15.41 -2.12
C LYS A 100 -3.34 14.22 -3.06
N VAL A 101 -4.44 13.51 -2.88
CA VAL A 101 -4.91 12.50 -3.83
C VAL A 101 -6.32 12.84 -4.32
N GLU A 102 -6.60 12.46 -5.56
CA GLU A 102 -7.91 12.52 -6.19
C GLU A 102 -8.62 11.17 -6.05
N LEU A 103 -9.91 11.21 -5.76
CA LEU A 103 -10.75 10.04 -5.50
C LEU A 103 -11.79 9.85 -6.60
N ASP A 104 -11.85 8.65 -7.16
CA ASP A 104 -13.02 8.18 -7.90
C ASP A 104 -14.06 7.66 -6.89
N ARG A 105 -15.04 8.49 -6.57
CA ARG A 105 -16.06 8.18 -5.56
C ARG A 105 -17.06 7.10 -5.99
N SER A 106 -17.06 6.68 -7.26
CA SER A 106 -17.87 5.54 -7.72
C SER A 106 -17.28 4.20 -7.28
N HIS A 107 -15.97 4.15 -7.01
CA HIS A 107 -15.30 2.92 -6.59
C HIS A 107 -15.57 2.63 -5.09
N PRO A 108 -15.86 1.37 -4.69
CA PRO A 108 -16.24 1.03 -3.31
C PRO A 108 -15.20 1.41 -2.24
N ILE A 109 -13.91 1.46 -2.61
CA ILE A 109 -12.84 1.90 -1.70
C ILE A 109 -13.05 3.33 -1.17
N ASN A 110 -13.73 4.18 -1.96
CA ASN A 110 -13.97 5.58 -1.65
C ASN A 110 -15.40 5.83 -1.14
N TYR A 111 -16.16 4.77 -0.84
CA TYR A 111 -17.50 4.91 -0.28
C TYR A 111 -17.48 5.76 1.00
N GLY A 112 -18.47 6.65 1.13
CA GLY A 112 -18.63 7.53 2.28
C GLY A 112 -17.69 8.73 2.32
N TYR A 113 -16.80 8.94 1.35
CA TYR A 113 -16.15 10.24 1.15
C TYR A 113 -17.10 11.19 0.42
N TYR A 114 -17.10 12.46 0.79
CA TYR A 114 -17.93 13.51 0.17
C TYR A 114 -17.14 14.38 -0.82
N ASN A 115 -15.84 14.52 -0.59
CA ASN A 115 -14.94 15.30 -1.43
C ASN A 115 -14.21 14.39 -2.42
N ASN A 116 -13.93 14.91 -3.63
CA ASN A 116 -13.12 14.22 -4.64
C ASN A 116 -11.62 14.28 -4.33
N ASN A 117 -11.23 14.93 -3.24
CA ASN A 117 -9.84 15.09 -2.83
C ASN A 117 -9.65 14.63 -1.38
N LEU A 118 -8.52 13.99 -1.12
CA LEU A 118 -8.13 13.55 0.22
C LEU A 118 -6.66 13.91 0.49
N SER A 119 -6.38 14.31 1.72
CA SER A 119 -5.00 14.47 2.20
C SER A 119 -4.52 13.16 2.82
N VAL A 120 -3.40 12.64 2.34
CA VAL A 120 -2.79 11.40 2.83
C VAL A 120 -1.45 11.70 3.50
N PHE A 121 -1.21 11.09 4.66
CA PHE A 121 0.07 11.17 5.35
C PHE A 121 0.97 10.00 4.92
N ARG A 122 2.16 10.34 4.43
CA ARG A 122 3.09 9.39 3.83
C ARG A 122 4.44 9.40 4.51
N ASN A 123 5.00 8.21 4.67
CA ASN A 123 6.35 8.01 5.21
C ASN A 123 7.03 6.78 4.58
N THR A 124 6.79 6.56 3.27
CA THR A 124 7.41 5.49 2.47
C THR A 124 7.86 6.02 1.11
N ASN A 125 8.72 5.27 0.43
CA ASN A 125 9.15 5.53 -0.96
C ASN A 125 8.62 4.45 -1.93
N ILE A 126 7.46 3.85 -1.63
CA ILE A 126 6.82 2.85 -2.50
C ILE A 126 5.78 3.53 -3.37
N TYR A 127 6.06 3.70 -4.66
CA TYR A 127 5.17 4.39 -5.59
C TYR A 127 4.63 3.40 -6.60
N ILE A 128 3.33 3.10 -6.55
CA ILE A 128 2.70 2.19 -7.52
C ILE A 128 2.37 3.02 -8.76
N LYS A 129 2.89 2.62 -9.92
CA LYS A 129 2.56 3.26 -11.18
C LYS A 129 1.05 3.13 -11.45
N ASN A 130 0.47 4.15 -12.08
CA ASN A 130 -0.90 4.06 -12.54
C ASN A 130 -1.07 2.89 -13.52
N ASP A 131 -2.18 2.18 -13.37
CA ASP A 131 -2.64 1.18 -14.32
C ASP A 131 -3.12 1.88 -15.61
N SER A 132 -2.94 1.24 -16.76
CA SER A 132 -3.48 1.75 -18.03
C SER A 132 -5.00 1.77 -18.05
N ILE A 133 -5.64 0.89 -17.28
CA ILE A 133 -7.08 0.82 -17.12
C ILE A 133 -7.53 1.84 -16.06
N GLY A 134 -8.35 2.80 -16.47
CA GLY A 134 -8.75 3.95 -15.65
C GLY A 134 -9.34 3.57 -14.27
N TYR A 135 -10.30 2.66 -14.24
CA TYR A 135 -11.02 2.26 -13.01
C TYR A 135 -10.17 1.46 -12.01
N ASN A 136 -9.01 0.93 -12.44
CA ASN A 136 -8.05 0.30 -11.51
C ASN A 136 -7.29 1.35 -10.67
N ASN A 137 -7.51 2.64 -10.91
CA ASN A 137 -6.84 3.73 -10.23
C ASN A 137 -7.84 4.61 -9.44
N PRO A 138 -8.57 4.07 -8.46
CA PRO A 138 -9.63 4.82 -7.78
C PRO A 138 -9.08 5.89 -6.84
N ILE A 139 -7.78 5.87 -6.55
CA ILE A 139 -7.07 6.91 -5.79
C ILE A 139 -5.82 7.23 -6.58
N LYS A 140 -5.63 8.50 -6.96
CA LYS A 140 -4.47 8.95 -7.76
C LYS A 140 -3.79 10.13 -7.10
N TYR A 141 -2.48 10.19 -7.17
CA TYR A 141 -1.76 11.43 -6.89
C TYR A 141 -1.96 12.41 -8.04
N SER A 142 -2.17 13.68 -7.71
CA SER A 142 -2.24 14.75 -8.72
C SER A 142 -0.84 15.06 -9.29
N ASN A 143 -0.78 15.89 -10.32
CA ASN A 143 0.49 16.37 -10.90
C ASN A 143 1.30 17.26 -9.94
N LYS A 144 0.65 17.85 -8.92
CA LYS A 144 1.31 18.62 -7.85
C LYS A 144 0.83 18.08 -6.51
N PRO A 145 1.32 16.89 -6.09
CA PRO A 145 0.70 16.17 -5.01
C PRO A 145 1.16 16.68 -3.63
N LEU A 146 2.32 17.33 -3.50
CA LEU A 146 2.82 17.78 -2.20
C LEU A 146 1.96 18.93 -1.64
N ILE A 147 1.40 18.74 -0.45
CA ILE A 147 0.72 19.78 0.32
C ILE A 147 1.68 20.39 1.33
N SER A 148 2.38 19.54 2.11
CA SER A 148 3.27 19.98 3.17
C SER A 148 4.32 18.91 3.51
N GLY A 149 5.48 19.35 3.99
CA GLY A 149 6.62 18.48 4.32
C GLY A 149 7.67 18.44 3.21
N TYR A 150 8.62 17.52 3.36
CA TYR A 150 9.78 17.40 2.47
C TYR A 150 9.71 16.12 1.61
N ILE A 151 10.11 16.26 0.35
CA ILE A 151 10.33 15.17 -0.60
C ILE A 151 11.46 15.58 -1.55
N SER A 152 12.35 14.65 -1.90
CA SER A 152 13.39 14.90 -2.91
C SER A 152 12.78 15.10 -4.29
N LYS A 153 13.51 15.79 -5.19
CA LYS A 153 13.07 16.00 -6.57
C LYS A 153 12.82 14.68 -7.30
N GLU A 154 13.63 13.66 -7.03
CA GLU A 154 13.52 12.35 -7.67
C GLU A 154 12.32 11.55 -7.17
N ASN A 155 12.03 11.63 -5.86
CA ASN A 155 10.82 11.04 -5.29
C ASN A 155 9.56 11.79 -5.74
N LEU A 156 9.63 13.12 -5.89
CA LEU A 156 8.52 13.92 -6.39
C LEU A 156 8.09 13.46 -7.79
N LYS A 157 9.07 13.24 -8.68
CA LYS A 157 8.81 12.64 -10.00
C LYS A 157 8.23 11.23 -9.93
N SER A 158 8.62 10.45 -8.91
CA SER A 158 8.13 9.07 -8.74
C SER A 158 6.70 9.01 -8.20
N ILE A 159 6.28 10.00 -7.41
CA ILE A 159 4.93 10.07 -6.84
C ILE A 159 3.93 10.71 -7.81
N GLU A 160 4.38 11.65 -8.65
CA GLU A 160 3.57 12.17 -9.76
C GLU A 160 3.06 11.01 -10.64
N ASN A 161 1.78 11.06 -11.02
CA ASN A 161 1.14 10.02 -11.83
C ASN A 161 1.26 8.59 -11.27
N SER A 162 1.28 8.48 -9.94
CA SER A 162 1.23 7.21 -9.21
C SER A 162 -0.09 7.07 -8.43
N ARG A 163 -0.31 5.90 -7.85
CA ARG A 163 -1.46 5.60 -6.98
C ARG A 163 -1.01 5.06 -5.62
N PRO A 164 -1.70 5.42 -4.52
CA PRO A 164 -1.40 4.85 -3.22
C PRO A 164 -2.12 3.52 -2.96
N PHE A 165 -3.09 3.14 -3.79
CA PHE A 165 -3.94 1.98 -3.60
C PHE A 165 -4.06 1.15 -4.86
N ALA A 166 -4.13 -0.16 -4.70
CA ALA A 166 -4.47 -1.09 -5.77
C ALA A 166 -5.24 -2.29 -5.20
N ALA A 167 -6.20 -2.80 -5.98
CA ALA A 167 -6.97 -4.00 -5.67
C ALA A 167 -6.98 -4.93 -6.87
N TYR A 168 -6.71 -6.21 -6.65
CA TYR A 168 -6.76 -7.24 -7.69
C TYR A 168 -7.43 -8.50 -7.17
N ASN A 169 -8.07 -9.21 -8.10
CA ASN A 169 -8.58 -10.54 -7.86
C ASN A 169 -7.43 -11.54 -7.81
N LEU A 170 -7.49 -12.47 -6.86
CA LEU A 170 -6.71 -13.69 -6.89
C LEU A 170 -7.67 -14.87 -6.74
N LYS A 171 -8.07 -15.42 -7.90
CA LYS A 171 -9.21 -16.33 -8.03
C LYS A 171 -10.45 -15.77 -7.32
N LYS A 172 -10.96 -16.44 -6.28
CA LYS A 172 -12.18 -16.04 -5.55
C LYS A 172 -11.92 -14.96 -4.50
N GLY A 173 -10.68 -14.76 -4.09
CA GLY A 173 -10.32 -13.76 -3.09
C GLY A 173 -9.79 -12.47 -3.68
N LYS A 174 -9.32 -11.62 -2.77
CA LYS A 174 -8.90 -10.25 -3.08
C LYS A 174 -7.54 -9.97 -2.45
N VAL A 175 -6.68 -9.30 -3.21
CA VAL A 175 -5.43 -8.72 -2.71
C VAL A 175 -5.52 -7.21 -2.89
N LEU A 176 -5.54 -6.49 -1.77
CA LEU A 176 -5.59 -5.03 -1.71
C LEU A 176 -4.29 -4.54 -1.12
N VAL A 177 -3.75 -3.44 -1.62
CA VAL A 177 -2.54 -2.84 -1.05
C VAL A 177 -2.64 -1.34 -0.91
N PHE A 178 -2.00 -0.83 0.14
CA PHE A 178 -1.78 0.59 0.37
C PHE A 178 -0.30 0.89 0.54
N THR A 179 0.22 1.87 -0.19
CA THR A 179 1.62 2.31 -0.05
C THR A 179 1.86 3.07 1.25
N ASP A 180 0.78 3.52 1.91
CA ASP A 180 0.80 4.32 3.14
C ASP A 180 -0.09 3.71 4.23
N ASN A 181 0.20 4.02 5.50
CA ASN A 181 -0.62 3.54 6.61
C ASN A 181 -1.86 4.43 6.73
N THR A 182 -3.03 3.87 6.44
CA THR A 182 -4.34 4.54 6.52
C THR A 182 -4.82 4.79 7.94
N ASN A 183 -4.13 4.27 8.96
CA ASN A 183 -4.45 4.42 10.39
C ASN A 183 -3.22 4.90 11.17
N PHE A 184 -2.44 5.81 10.56
CA PHE A 184 -1.16 6.23 11.12
C PHE A 184 -1.33 6.91 12.49
N ARG A 185 -0.81 6.23 13.53
CA ARG A 185 -0.72 6.71 14.92
C ARG A 185 -2.02 7.28 15.51
N ALA A 186 -3.18 6.86 14.99
CA ALA A 186 -4.49 7.30 15.46
C ALA A 186 -4.71 8.83 15.53
N PHE A 187 -4.02 9.63 14.71
CA PHE A 187 -4.29 11.07 14.58
C PHE A 187 -4.73 11.48 13.16
N TRP A 188 -4.37 10.68 12.14
CA TRP A 188 -4.72 10.97 10.76
C TRP A 188 -6.01 10.27 10.33
N TYR A 189 -7.14 10.68 10.91
CA TYR A 189 -8.42 10.00 10.73
C TYR A 189 -8.97 10.03 9.29
N GLY A 190 -8.52 10.97 8.46
CA GLY A 190 -9.01 11.16 7.10
C GLY A 190 -8.88 9.91 6.21
N THR A 191 -7.90 9.05 6.45
CA THR A 191 -7.67 7.83 5.67
C THR A 191 -8.21 6.55 6.33
N ASN A 192 -8.70 6.59 7.57
CA ASN A 192 -9.19 5.39 8.28
C ASN A 192 -10.32 4.68 7.53
N LYS A 193 -11.20 5.44 6.86
CA LYS A 193 -12.33 4.92 6.09
C LYS A 193 -11.88 4.04 4.93
N LEU A 194 -10.70 4.30 4.35
CA LEU A 194 -10.10 3.43 3.34
C LEU A 194 -9.84 2.02 3.88
N LEU A 195 -9.35 1.87 5.12
CA LEU A 195 -9.20 0.54 5.74
C LEU A 195 -10.57 -0.12 5.94
N MET A 196 -11.56 0.61 6.45
CA MET A 196 -12.89 0.06 6.67
C MET A 196 -13.50 -0.44 5.36
N ASN A 197 -13.45 0.37 4.29
CA ASN A 197 -13.94 -0.01 2.97
C ASN A 197 -13.15 -1.20 2.39
N ALA A 198 -11.83 -1.28 2.62
CA ALA A 198 -11.03 -2.43 2.23
C ALA A 198 -11.44 -3.73 2.95
N ILE A 199 -11.88 -3.67 4.21
CA ILE A 199 -12.35 -4.85 4.96
C ILE A 199 -13.76 -5.25 4.50
N PHE A 200 -14.68 -4.29 4.44
CA PHE A 200 -16.11 -4.57 4.27
C PHE A 200 -16.56 -4.62 2.81
N PHE A 201 -15.98 -3.80 1.93
CA PHE A 201 -16.44 -3.65 0.56
C PHE A 201 -15.51 -4.23 -0.50
N SER A 202 -14.45 -4.96 -0.11
CA SER A 202 -13.51 -5.58 -1.06
C SER A 202 -14.18 -6.46 -2.12
N ASN A 203 -15.33 -7.08 -1.80
CA ASN A 203 -16.05 -7.98 -2.71
C ASN A 203 -16.78 -7.24 -3.83
N LEU A 204 -16.99 -5.93 -3.66
CA LEU A 204 -17.59 -5.05 -4.66
C LEU A 204 -16.54 -4.43 -5.60
N MET A 205 -15.26 -4.55 -5.26
CA MET A 205 -14.12 -4.04 -6.03
C MET A 205 -13.68 -5.02 -7.11
#